data_AF-A0A345HCH4-F1
#
_entry.id   AF-A0A345HCH4-F1
#
_cell.length_a   1.000
_cell.length_b   1.000
_cell.length_c   1.000
_cell.angle_alpha   90.00
_cell.angle_beta   90.00
_cell.angle_gamma   90.00
#
_symmetry.space_group_name_H-M   'P 1'
#
loop_
_entity.id
_entity.type
_entity.pdbx_description
1 polymer ?
#
loop_
_entity_poly.entity_id
_entity_poly.type
_entity_poly.pdbx_seq_one_letter_code
_entity_poly.pdbx_strand_id
1 'polypeptide(L)'
;MKKVLILVILFSLTACQGQENKKKIKQEVKPITKKNDMAKNRNFEVYKTDAEWQAELTPEQYDILRNKATERPHTGEYNNFFENGVYVCAACGNPLFKSDTKFDSHCGWPSFDQAIKGAVVYEHDKSYGMNRTEVMCAKCGSHLGHVFDDGPKETTGERFCTNSISIKFIPAKTKK
;
A
#
# COMPACT_ATOMS: atom_id res chain seq x y z
N MET A 1 -54.96 -57.97 0.94
CA MET A 1 -54.16 -59.18 0.65
C MET A 1 -53.52 -59.05 -0.72
N LYS A 2 -52.30 -59.57 -0.83
CA LYS A 2 -51.27 -59.41 -1.88
C LYS A 2 -51.71 -59.79 -3.30
N LYS A 3 -51.06 -59.17 -4.30
CA LYS A 3 -50.45 -59.71 -5.56
C LYS A 3 -50.32 -58.55 -6.57
N VAL A 4 -49.17 -57.89 -6.69
CA VAL A 4 -48.04 -58.21 -7.61
C VAL A 4 -48.51 -58.66 -9.00
N LEU A 5 -48.41 -57.76 -9.98
CA LEU A 5 -48.14 -58.13 -11.37
C LEU A 5 -47.11 -57.17 -11.96
N ILE A 6 -45.95 -57.72 -12.25
CA ILE A 6 -44.81 -57.11 -12.91
C ILE A 6 -45.10 -57.14 -14.42
N LEU A 7 -44.97 -56.01 -15.11
CA LEU A 7 -44.76 -55.99 -16.55
C LEU A 7 -43.47 -55.24 -16.85
N VAL A 8 -42.47 -56.02 -17.25
CA VAL A 8 -41.16 -55.59 -17.75
C VAL A 8 -41.36 -55.00 -19.15
N ILE A 9 -40.97 -53.74 -19.36
CA ILE A 9 -40.76 -53.21 -20.72
C ILE A 9 -39.33 -52.67 -20.83
N LEU A 10 -38.73 -53.14 -21.91
CA LEU A 10 -37.35 -53.16 -22.36
C LEU A 10 -36.64 -51.81 -22.42
N PHE A 11 -35.35 -51.89 -22.08
CA PHE A 11 -34.24 -51.04 -22.50
C PHE A 11 -34.29 -50.59 -23.97
N SER A 12 -34.07 -49.30 -24.21
CA SER A 12 -33.18 -48.84 -25.29
C SER A 12 -32.66 -47.44 -24.97
N LEU A 13 -31.41 -47.37 -24.50
CA LEU A 13 -30.61 -46.16 -24.43
C LEU A 13 -30.14 -45.81 -25.84
N THR A 14 -30.70 -44.77 -26.44
CA THR A 14 -30.08 -44.08 -27.58
C THR A 14 -29.47 -42.79 -27.09
N ALA A 15 -28.18 -42.83 -26.82
CA ALA A 15 -27.33 -41.67 -26.65
C ALA A 15 -27.16 -40.97 -28.01
N CYS A 16 -27.53 -39.70 -28.09
CA CYS A 16 -26.99 -38.79 -29.12
C CYS A 16 -26.06 -37.81 -28.42
N GLN A 17 -24.76 -38.04 -28.55
CA GLN A 17 -23.72 -37.10 -28.17
C GLN A 17 -23.67 -35.97 -29.20
N GLY A 18 -24.05 -34.76 -28.81
CA GLY A 18 -23.75 -33.55 -29.55
C GLY A 18 -22.26 -33.20 -29.42
N GLN A 19 -21.53 -33.25 -30.52
CA GLN A 19 -20.15 -32.74 -30.61
C GLN A 19 -20.17 -31.24 -30.87
N GLU A 20 -19.70 -30.43 -29.93
CA GLU A 20 -19.23 -29.08 -30.24
C GLU A 20 -17.71 -29.08 -30.48
N ASN A 21 -17.35 -28.61 -31.67
CA ASN A 21 -15.99 -28.43 -32.18
C ASN A 21 -15.18 -27.49 -31.27
N LYS A 22 -14.28 -28.04 -30.44
CA LYS A 22 -13.17 -27.27 -29.85
C LYS A 22 -11.96 -27.33 -30.78
N LYS A 23 -11.80 -26.31 -31.63
CA LYS A 23 -10.53 -26.03 -32.32
C LYS A 23 -9.43 -25.86 -31.28
N LYS A 24 -8.46 -26.78 -31.30
CA LYS A 24 -7.19 -26.67 -30.57
C LYS A 24 -6.39 -25.49 -31.14
N ILE A 25 -6.18 -24.45 -30.34
CA ILE A 25 -5.02 -23.58 -30.49
C ILE A 25 -4.07 -23.96 -29.35
N LYS A 26 -2.96 -24.61 -29.72
CA LYS A 26 -1.80 -24.77 -28.85
C LYS A 26 -1.13 -23.40 -28.75
N GLN A 27 -1.22 -22.75 -27.60
CA GLN A 27 -0.24 -21.76 -27.18
C GLN A 27 0.28 -22.21 -25.82
N GLU A 28 1.59 -22.40 -25.75
CA GLU A 28 2.32 -22.69 -24.52
C GLU A 28 2.05 -21.59 -23.50
N VAL A 29 1.42 -21.94 -22.38
CA VAL A 29 1.21 -21.02 -21.26
C VAL A 29 2.45 -21.08 -20.38
N LYS A 30 3.33 -20.08 -20.49
CA LYS A 30 4.31 -19.79 -19.43
C LYS A 30 3.56 -19.27 -18.20
N PRO A 31 3.97 -19.62 -16.97
CA PRO A 31 3.29 -19.17 -15.77
C PRO A 31 3.49 -17.66 -15.61
N ILE A 32 2.41 -16.90 -15.79
CA ILE A 32 2.39 -15.48 -15.49
C ILE A 32 2.19 -15.34 -13.98
N THR A 33 3.27 -15.13 -13.24
CA THR A 33 3.24 -14.60 -11.88
C THR A 33 2.76 -13.15 -11.91
N LYS A 34 1.44 -12.97 -11.99
CA LYS A 34 0.80 -11.65 -12.01
C LYS A 34 0.73 -11.06 -10.58
N LYS A 35 1.84 -10.45 -10.17
CA LYS A 35 1.89 -9.37 -9.18
C LYS A 35 2.78 -8.26 -9.75
N ASN A 36 2.31 -7.54 -10.78
CA ASN A 36 2.96 -6.28 -11.16
C ASN A 36 2.12 -5.33 -12.04
N ASP A 37 0.78 -5.37 -11.92
CA ASP A 37 -0.10 -4.62 -12.83
C ASP A 37 -0.93 -3.50 -12.15
N MET A 38 -0.42 -2.86 -11.08
CA MET A 38 -1.09 -1.69 -10.46
C MET A 38 -0.22 -0.43 -10.28
N ALA A 39 1.05 -0.42 -10.68
CA ALA A 39 1.83 0.82 -10.75
C ALA A 39 1.52 1.56 -12.06
N LYS A 40 0.27 1.98 -12.25
CA LYS A 40 -0.17 2.67 -13.46
C LYS A 40 0.32 4.12 -13.43
N ASN A 41 1.38 4.38 -14.19
CA ASN A 41 1.73 5.68 -14.78
C ASN A 41 2.21 6.80 -13.83
N ARG A 42 3.15 6.51 -12.93
CA ARG A 42 4.00 7.55 -12.32
C ARG A 42 5.47 7.18 -12.55
N ASN A 43 6.18 8.03 -13.28
CA ASN A 43 7.62 7.86 -13.47
C ASN A 43 8.35 8.44 -12.25
N PHE A 44 8.57 7.60 -11.24
CA PHE A 44 9.34 7.99 -10.06
C PHE A 44 10.83 8.07 -10.42
N GLU A 45 11.55 9.05 -9.86
CA GLU A 45 12.98 9.23 -10.10
C GLU A 45 13.79 8.01 -9.62
N VAL A 46 13.38 7.43 -8.48
CA VAL A 46 14.01 6.22 -7.93
C VAL A 46 13.11 5.04 -8.22
N TYR A 47 13.60 4.16 -9.09
CA TYR A 47 12.97 2.89 -9.44
C TYR A 47 13.91 1.73 -9.10
N LYS A 48 13.39 0.75 -8.36
CA LYS A 48 14.06 -0.51 -8.04
C LYS A 48 13.05 -1.64 -8.08
N THR A 49 13.54 -2.85 -8.34
CA THR A 49 12.77 -4.08 -8.27
C THR A 49 12.42 -4.44 -6.82
N ASP A 50 11.42 -5.30 -6.66
CA ASP A 50 11.04 -5.81 -5.33
C ASP A 50 12.20 -6.51 -4.62
N ALA A 51 13.02 -7.27 -5.35
CA ALA A 51 14.17 -7.96 -4.80
C ALA A 51 15.25 -6.99 -4.27
N GLU A 52 15.51 -5.91 -5.00
CA GLU A 52 16.43 -4.84 -4.54
C GLU A 52 15.88 -4.14 -3.30
N TRP A 53 14.58 -3.84 -3.27
CA TRP A 53 13.96 -3.26 -2.07
C TRP A 53 14.00 -4.18 -0.87
N GLN A 54 13.73 -5.48 -1.04
CA GLN A 54 13.83 -6.47 0.04
C GLN A 54 15.26 -6.66 0.55
N ALA A 55 16.27 -6.40 -0.28
CA ALA A 55 17.68 -6.46 0.13
C ALA A 55 18.12 -5.23 0.93
N GLU A 56 17.51 -4.06 0.69
CA GLU A 56 17.88 -2.79 1.33
C GLU A 56 17.03 -2.43 2.55
N LEU A 57 15.76 -2.82 2.55
CA LEU A 57 14.79 -2.50 3.59
C LEU A 57 14.70 -3.62 4.62
N THR A 58 14.43 -3.27 5.88
CA THR A 58 13.99 -4.28 6.85
C THR A 58 12.64 -4.89 6.41
N PRO A 59 12.27 -6.09 6.87
CA PRO A 59 10.96 -6.67 6.53
C PRO A 59 9.78 -5.74 6.84
N GLU A 60 9.81 -5.09 8.01
CA GLU A 60 8.78 -4.13 8.43
C GLU A 60 8.75 -2.87 7.55
N GLN A 61 9.92 -2.35 7.18
CA GLN A 61 10.04 -1.25 6.24
C GLN A 61 9.48 -1.63 4.87
N TYR A 62 9.81 -2.82 4.37
CA TYR A 62 9.29 -3.30 3.09
C TYR A 62 7.76 -3.40 3.12
N ASP A 63 7.19 -3.98 4.18
CA ASP A 63 5.75 -4.12 4.31
C ASP A 63 5.04 -2.77 4.35
N ILE A 64 5.55 -1.80 5.09
CA ILE A 64 4.94 -0.47 5.16
C ILE A 64 5.17 0.30 3.87
N LEU A 65 6.42 0.44 3.41
CA LEU A 65 6.78 1.30 2.29
C LEU A 65 6.32 0.76 0.93
N ARG A 66 6.23 -0.57 0.75
CA ARG A 66 5.94 -1.21 -0.54
C ARG A 66 4.59 -1.94 -0.54
N ASN A 67 4.27 -2.68 0.53
CA ASN A 67 2.99 -3.39 0.64
C ASN A 67 1.87 -2.52 1.26
N LYS A 68 2.14 -1.24 1.55
CA LYS A 68 1.18 -0.28 2.12
C LYS A 68 0.58 -0.74 3.46
N ALA A 69 1.37 -1.47 4.26
CA ALA A 69 0.99 -1.82 5.62
C ALA A 69 0.99 -0.59 6.53
N THR A 70 0.43 -0.74 7.73
CA THR A 70 0.40 0.32 8.76
C THR A 70 0.96 -0.24 10.06
N GLU A 71 1.90 0.48 10.68
CA GLU A 71 2.42 0.10 11.99
C GLU A 71 1.35 0.25 13.08
N ARG A 72 1.51 -0.44 14.21
CA ARG A 72 0.56 -0.31 15.33
C ARG A 72 0.61 1.11 15.91
N PRO A 73 -0.53 1.67 16.35
CA PRO A 73 -0.53 2.99 16.99
C PRO A 73 0.32 2.96 18.27
N HIS A 74 0.98 4.08 18.55
CA HIS A 74 1.82 4.34 19.72
C HIS A 74 3.09 3.48 19.83
N THR A 75 3.47 2.71 18.80
CA THR A 75 4.69 1.89 18.84
C THR A 75 5.88 2.50 18.09
N GLY A 76 5.65 3.47 17.20
CA GLY A 76 6.69 4.06 16.36
C GLY A 76 7.64 4.98 17.13
N GLU A 77 8.95 4.88 16.82
CA GLU A 77 10.03 5.71 17.38
C GLU A 77 9.71 7.21 17.35
N TYR A 78 9.15 7.69 16.25
CA TYR A 78 8.92 9.10 16.01
C TYR A 78 7.56 9.62 16.44
N ASN A 79 6.72 8.79 17.08
CA ASN A 79 5.39 9.21 17.53
C ASN A 79 5.50 10.38 18.53
N ASN A 80 6.21 10.14 19.64
CA ASN A 80 6.44 11.13 20.71
C ASN A 80 7.85 11.75 20.65
N PHE A 81 8.35 12.01 19.44
CA PHE A 81 9.68 12.57 19.20
C PHE A 81 9.55 13.97 18.59
N PHE A 82 10.20 14.99 19.17
CA PHE A 82 10.03 16.40 18.80
C PHE A 82 11.36 17.17 18.68
N GLU A 83 12.44 16.47 18.29
CA GLU A 83 13.73 17.11 18.09
C GLU A 83 13.79 17.96 16.81
N ASN A 84 14.68 18.95 16.80
CA ASN A 84 14.87 19.84 15.66
C ASN A 84 15.63 19.14 14.53
N GLY A 85 15.01 19.06 13.34
CA GLY A 85 15.60 18.39 12.18
C GLY A 85 14.64 18.19 11.02
N VAL A 86 14.95 17.19 10.18
CA VAL A 86 14.18 16.86 8.98
C VAL A 86 13.89 15.36 8.97
N TYR A 87 12.65 15.00 8.66
CA TYR A 87 12.24 13.63 8.42
C TYR A 87 12.35 13.32 6.93
N VAL A 88 13.08 12.26 6.61
CA VAL A 88 13.34 11.81 5.25
C VAL A 88 12.69 10.44 5.00
N CYS A 89 12.38 10.12 3.76
CA CYS A 89 11.86 8.81 3.37
C CYS A 89 12.87 7.72 3.77
N ALA A 90 12.43 6.70 4.51
CA ALA A 90 13.30 5.62 4.96
C ALA A 90 13.92 4.81 3.81
N ALA A 91 13.26 4.76 2.65
CA ALA A 91 13.70 4.04 1.46
C ALA A 91 14.74 4.79 0.62
N CYS A 92 14.48 6.06 0.28
CA CYS A 92 15.30 6.79 -0.69
C CYS A 92 15.99 8.05 -0.13
N GLY A 93 15.76 8.40 1.13
CA GLY A 93 16.35 9.58 1.76
C GLY A 93 15.78 10.92 1.29
N ASN A 94 14.70 10.93 0.51
CA ASN A 94 14.04 12.18 0.10
C ASN A 94 13.53 12.96 1.32
N PRO A 95 13.85 14.26 1.49
CA PRO A 95 13.25 15.09 2.54
C PRO A 95 11.74 15.16 2.40
N LEU A 96 11.00 14.86 3.48
CA LEU A 96 9.53 14.81 3.48
C LEU A 96 8.91 15.88 4.36
N PHE A 97 9.36 15.97 5.61
CA PHE A 97 8.76 16.85 6.62
C PHE A 97 9.84 17.56 7.42
N LYS A 98 9.57 18.78 7.85
CA LYS A 98 10.43 19.52 8.78
C LYS A 98 9.89 19.36 10.20
N SER A 99 10.75 19.38 11.21
CA SER A 99 10.33 19.24 12.61
C SER A 99 9.38 20.34 13.08
N ASP A 100 9.45 21.55 12.51
CA ASP A 100 8.57 22.69 12.82
C ASP A 100 7.11 22.48 12.40
N THR A 101 6.87 21.57 11.44
CA THR A 101 5.52 21.14 11.02
C THR A 101 4.95 20.01 11.89
N LYS A 102 5.78 19.40 12.76
CA LYS A 102 5.34 18.27 13.59
C LYS A 102 4.52 18.77 14.78
N PHE A 103 3.43 18.08 15.09
CA PHE A 103 2.60 18.37 16.26
C PHE A 103 2.10 17.10 16.94
N ASP A 104 1.63 17.21 18.18
CA ASP A 104 0.99 16.11 18.90
C ASP A 104 -0.50 16.07 18.56
N SER A 105 -0.90 15.07 17.77
CA SER A 105 -2.31 14.84 17.41
C SER A 105 -2.98 13.80 18.31
N HIS A 106 -2.21 13.14 19.18
CA HIS A 106 -2.62 11.95 19.93
C HIS A 106 -3.17 10.79 19.07
N CYS A 107 -2.98 10.81 17.75
CA CYS A 107 -3.55 9.77 16.87
C CYS A 107 -2.81 8.42 16.94
N GLY A 108 -1.62 8.40 17.54
CA GLY A 108 -0.78 7.20 17.67
C GLY A 108 0.34 7.08 16.63
N TRP A 109 0.45 8.02 15.69
CA TRP A 109 1.52 8.09 14.72
C TRP A 109 2.09 9.52 14.61
N PRO A 110 3.36 9.66 14.15
CA PRO A 110 3.92 10.96 13.77
C PRO A 110 2.94 11.76 12.92
N SER A 111 2.69 13.01 13.32
CA SER A 111 1.75 13.91 12.67
C SER A 111 2.42 15.21 12.29
N PHE A 112 2.29 15.60 11.03
CA PHE A 112 2.80 16.85 10.49
C PHE A 112 1.64 17.64 9.88
N ASP A 113 1.67 18.96 9.95
CA ASP A 113 0.64 19.80 9.34
C ASP A 113 0.93 20.13 7.87
N GLN A 114 2.19 19.95 7.43
CA GLN A 114 2.60 20.24 6.08
C GLN A 114 3.77 19.36 5.63
N ALA A 115 3.71 18.84 4.40
CA ALA A 115 4.86 18.25 3.72
C ALA A 115 5.74 19.33 3.04
N ILE A 116 7.03 19.07 2.90
CA ILE A 116 7.92 19.87 2.05
C ILE A 116 7.34 19.91 0.64
N LYS A 117 7.25 21.09 0.04
CA LYS A 117 6.66 21.29 -1.29
C LYS A 117 7.27 20.35 -2.33
N GLY A 118 6.43 19.52 -2.94
CA GLY A 118 6.82 18.55 -3.98
C GLY A 118 7.44 17.25 -3.44
N ALA A 119 7.55 17.07 -2.13
CA ALA A 119 8.15 15.88 -1.54
C ALA A 119 7.22 14.65 -1.53
N VAL A 120 5.92 14.88 -1.61
CA VAL A 120 4.87 13.85 -1.56
C VAL A 120 3.93 13.93 -2.75
N VAL A 121 3.31 12.79 -3.06
CA VAL A 121 2.23 12.66 -4.02
C VAL A 121 1.08 11.90 -3.38
N TYR A 122 -0.14 12.15 -3.87
CA TYR A 122 -1.36 11.63 -3.27
C TYR A 122 -1.98 10.52 -4.12
N GLU A 123 -2.69 9.60 -3.49
CA GLU A 123 -3.52 8.59 -4.16
C GLU A 123 -4.83 8.38 -3.39
N HIS A 124 -5.89 8.10 -4.13
CA HIS A 124 -7.19 7.81 -3.54
C HIS A 124 -7.21 6.39 -2.97
N ASP A 125 -7.51 6.24 -1.68
CA ASP A 125 -7.52 4.97 -0.98
C ASP A 125 -8.96 4.60 -0.55
N LYS A 126 -9.47 3.51 -1.15
CA LYS A 126 -10.79 2.92 -0.86
C LYS A 126 -10.72 1.62 -0.05
N SER A 127 -9.55 1.28 0.47
CA SER A 127 -9.37 0.06 1.27
C SER A 127 -10.25 0.08 2.53
N TYR A 128 -10.63 -1.11 2.98
CA TYR A 128 -11.45 -1.31 4.20
C TYR A 128 -12.79 -0.55 4.22
N GLY A 129 -13.32 -0.18 3.04
CA GLY A 129 -14.58 0.57 2.93
C GLY A 129 -14.49 2.04 3.35
N MET A 130 -13.27 2.55 3.58
CA MET A 130 -13.03 3.96 3.91
C MET A 130 -12.76 4.78 2.65
N ASN A 131 -12.83 6.10 2.76
CA ASN A 131 -12.42 7.03 1.72
C ASN A 131 -11.33 7.94 2.29
N ARG A 132 -10.07 7.66 1.95
CA ARG A 132 -8.89 8.35 2.48
C ARG A 132 -7.99 8.82 1.35
N THR A 133 -7.11 9.76 1.67
CA THR A 133 -6.04 10.20 0.76
C THR A 133 -4.72 9.64 1.25
N GLU A 134 -4.19 8.67 0.53
CA GLU A 134 -2.86 8.12 0.78
C GLU A 134 -1.78 9.15 0.43
N VAL A 135 -0.74 9.21 1.25
CA VAL A 135 0.46 10.01 1.04
C VAL A 135 1.61 9.07 0.71
N MET A 136 2.26 9.32 -0.43
CA MET A 136 3.44 8.56 -0.88
C MET A 136 4.61 9.50 -1.15
N CYS A 137 5.83 8.98 -1.04
CA CYS A 137 7.03 9.71 -1.42
C CYS A 137 7.03 10.03 -2.92
N ALA A 138 7.20 11.30 -3.28
CA ALA A 138 7.22 11.73 -4.68
C ALA A 138 8.43 11.20 -5.46
N LYS A 139 9.52 10.83 -4.78
CA LYS A 139 10.77 10.39 -5.41
C LYS A 139 10.81 8.90 -5.74
N CYS A 140 10.27 8.04 -4.88
CA CYS A 140 10.35 6.57 -5.03
C CYS A 140 8.99 5.83 -4.94
N GLY A 141 7.90 6.56 -4.74
CA GLY A 141 6.55 6.01 -4.64
C GLY A 141 6.27 5.21 -3.37
N SER A 142 7.15 5.25 -2.37
CA SER A 142 6.92 4.50 -1.13
C SER A 142 5.75 5.08 -0.33
N HIS A 143 4.92 4.19 0.21
CA HIS A 143 3.83 4.54 1.12
C HIS A 143 4.36 5.14 2.42
N LEU A 144 3.75 6.25 2.85
CA LEU A 144 4.11 6.95 4.09
C LEU A 144 2.96 6.87 5.11
N GLY A 145 1.73 7.06 4.65
CA GLY A 145 0.54 7.07 5.49
C GLY A 145 -0.62 7.76 4.78
N HIS A 146 -1.36 8.60 5.50
CA HIS A 146 -2.55 9.29 4.98
C HIS A 146 -2.60 10.75 5.44
N VAL A 147 -3.31 11.58 4.69
CA VAL A 147 -3.60 12.98 5.05
C VAL A 147 -5.10 13.14 5.35
N PHE A 148 -5.40 13.95 6.36
CA PHE A 148 -6.75 14.24 6.85
C PHE A 148 -6.93 15.76 7.06
N ASP A 149 -8.16 16.25 6.99
CA ASP A 149 -8.50 17.68 7.15
C ASP A 149 -8.82 18.06 8.62
N ASP A 150 -8.21 17.37 9.58
CA ASP A 150 -8.42 17.53 11.04
C ASP A 150 -7.14 17.96 11.77
N GLY A 151 -6.25 18.65 11.06
CA GLY A 151 -5.05 19.25 11.63
C GLY A 151 -5.28 20.60 12.32
N PRO A 152 -4.19 21.27 12.75
CA PRO A 152 -4.26 22.58 13.40
C PRO A 152 -4.82 23.64 12.45
N LYS A 153 -5.92 24.30 12.85
CA LYS A 153 -6.64 25.27 12.01
C LYS A 153 -5.88 26.58 11.84
N GLU A 154 -4.99 26.88 12.75
CA GLU A 154 -4.12 28.05 12.77
C GLU A 154 -3.00 27.98 11.73
N THR A 155 -2.71 26.80 11.16
CA THR A 155 -1.71 26.60 10.11
C THR A 155 -2.37 26.18 8.79
N THR A 156 -2.41 24.89 8.48
CA THR A 156 -2.92 24.34 7.21
C THR A 156 -4.31 23.71 7.36
N GLY A 157 -4.68 23.30 8.57
CA GLY A 157 -5.83 22.42 8.80
C GLY A 157 -5.62 20.96 8.37
N GLU A 158 -4.46 20.62 7.81
CA GLU A 158 -4.13 19.28 7.34
C GLU A 158 -3.36 18.50 8.43
N ARG A 159 -3.54 17.18 8.45
CA ARG A 159 -2.77 16.26 9.29
C ARG A 159 -2.24 15.11 8.46
N PHE A 160 -0.93 15.13 8.23
CA PHE A 160 -0.17 14.05 7.62
C PHE A 160 0.15 12.99 8.68
N CYS A 161 -0.74 12.02 8.83
CA CYS A 161 -0.59 10.86 9.70
C CYS A 161 0.37 9.84 9.05
N THR A 162 1.59 9.75 9.58
CA THR A 162 2.71 9.08 8.90
C THR A 162 3.26 7.94 9.74
N ASN A 163 3.47 6.77 9.15
CA ASN A 163 4.14 5.65 9.82
C ASN A 163 5.58 6.05 10.20
N SER A 164 5.97 5.87 11.45
CA SER A 164 7.33 6.09 11.92
C SER A 164 8.35 5.25 11.15
N ILE A 165 8.05 3.98 10.89
CA ILE A 165 8.93 3.08 10.13
C ILE A 165 9.16 3.56 8.69
N SER A 166 8.26 4.37 8.13
CA SER A 166 8.39 4.89 6.76
C SER A 166 9.35 6.08 6.61
N ILE A 167 9.79 6.65 7.74
CA ILE A 167 10.65 7.83 7.78
C ILE A 167 11.91 7.59 8.62
N LYS A 168 12.92 8.42 8.43
CA LYS A 168 14.14 8.51 9.25
C LYS A 168 14.37 9.96 9.63
N PHE A 169 14.95 10.21 10.80
CA PHE A 169 15.23 11.57 11.25
C PHE A 169 16.69 11.98 11.01
N ILE A 170 16.88 13.20 10.51
CA ILE A 170 18.20 13.85 10.37
C ILE A 170 18.22 15.09 11.27
N PRO A 171 19.02 15.10 12.36
CA PRO A 171 19.12 16.25 13.25
C PRO A 171 19.60 17.52 12.53
N ALA A 172 19.08 18.67 12.94
CA ALA A 172 19.56 19.95 12.47
C ALA A 172 21.03 20.14 12.87
N LYS A 173 21.86 20.65 11.95
CA LYS A 173 23.25 21.00 12.27
C LYS A 173 23.24 22.14 13.30
N THR A 174 23.83 21.90 14.47
CA THR A 174 24.12 22.97 15.43
C THR A 174 25.14 23.90 14.79
N LYS A 175 24.77 25.16 14.56
CA LYS A 175 25.75 26.20 14.23
C LYS A 175 26.60 26.40 15.49
N LYS A 176 27.83 25.90 15.48
CA LYS A 176 28.84 26.22 16.49
C LYS A 176 29.35 27.64 16.28
#